data_AF-A0A1Y3WI72-F1
#
_entry.id   AF-A0A1Y3WI72-F1
#
_cell.length_a   1.000
_cell.length_b   1.000
_cell.length_c   1.000
_cell.angle_alpha   90.00
_cell.angle_beta   90.00
_cell.angle_gamma   90.00
#
_symmetry.space_group_name_H-M   'P 1'
#
loop_
_entity.id
_entity.type
_entity.pdbx_description
1 polymer ?
#
loop_
_entity_poly.entity_id
_entity_poly.type
_entity_poly.pdbx_seq_one_letter_code
_entity_poly.pdbx_strand_id
1 'polypeptide(L)'
;MLDDGWFKGRSDTTSSLGDWTADRNKLPGGLPELCARLNDMDMELGLWVEPEAVSPDSDLYRAHPDWALAVPGRRPVQIRHQYTLDLSRPDVVDGIWQQLEQVLRSCPIRYLKWDMNRALADVYSTALPAARQGEVYHRYVLGLYELQRRLAETFPDLLLENCAGGGARFDCGMLYYSPQIWCSDNTDARAWLTIQYGTSLFYPGCVVGPTSQRCPTTAAAMSPPSKRGWPQP
;
A
#
# COMPACT_ATOMS: atom_id res chain seq x y z
N MET A 1 6.38 11.23 -7.44
CA MET A 1 5.97 10.20 -6.47
C MET A 1 7.20 9.39 -6.10
N LEU A 2 7.52 9.31 -4.81
CA LEU A 2 8.59 8.48 -4.25
C LEU A 2 7.97 7.17 -3.75
N ASP A 3 8.28 6.08 -4.44
CA ASP A 3 7.74 4.74 -4.15
C ASP A 3 8.52 4.05 -3.01
N ASP A 4 8.30 2.74 -2.79
CA ASP A 4 8.93 1.93 -1.75
C ASP A 4 10.46 2.13 -1.64
N GLY A 5 10.98 2.04 -0.41
CA GLY A 5 12.42 2.13 -0.12
C GLY A 5 12.89 3.45 0.51
N TRP A 6 12.02 4.44 0.69
CA TRP A 6 12.39 5.75 1.27
C TRP A 6 12.63 5.73 2.79
N PHE A 7 12.11 4.72 3.48
CA PHE A 7 12.15 4.60 4.94
C PHE A 7 13.30 3.71 5.44
N LYS A 8 13.67 3.93 6.70
CA LYS A 8 14.87 3.40 7.38
C LYS A 8 14.97 1.88 7.18
N GLY A 9 16.10 1.43 6.63
CA GLY A 9 16.42 0.00 6.52
C GLY A 9 15.80 -0.72 5.31
N ARG A 10 14.90 -0.08 4.56
CA ARG A 10 14.18 -0.69 3.44
C ARG A 10 15.00 -0.73 2.15
N SER A 11 15.91 -1.69 2.03
CA SER A 11 16.73 -1.86 0.81
C SER A 11 16.19 -2.94 -0.13
N ASP A 12 15.28 -3.78 0.36
CA ASP A 12 14.55 -4.78 -0.39
C ASP A 12 13.15 -4.97 0.20
N THR A 13 12.41 -5.97 -0.28
CA THR A 13 11.02 -6.22 0.15
C THR A 13 10.87 -7.00 1.45
N THR A 14 11.97 -7.36 2.14
CA THR A 14 11.98 -8.33 3.24
C THR A 14 11.99 -7.73 4.65
N SER A 15 12.23 -6.43 4.79
CA SER A 15 12.37 -5.76 6.10
C SER A 15 11.64 -4.42 6.18
N SER A 16 11.62 -3.85 7.39
CA SER A 16 11.31 -2.44 7.70
C SER A 16 9.85 -1.98 7.55
N LEU A 17 8.93 -2.80 7.01
CA LEU A 17 7.51 -2.43 7.02
C LEU A 17 7.03 -2.27 8.47
N GLY A 18 6.36 -1.15 8.74
CA GLY A 18 5.97 -0.73 10.08
C GLY A 18 6.84 0.38 10.69
N ASP A 19 8.00 0.68 10.10
CA ASP A 19 8.94 1.71 10.57
C ASP A 19 8.95 2.95 9.64
N TRP A 20 7.93 3.80 9.73
CA TRP A 20 7.73 4.92 8.79
C TRP A 20 8.58 6.14 9.15
N THR A 21 9.90 6.03 9.02
CA THR A 21 10.85 7.14 9.21
C THR A 21 11.83 7.21 8.06
N ALA A 22 12.08 8.41 7.52
CA ALA A 22 12.97 8.59 6.37
C ALA A 22 14.39 8.04 6.62
N ASP A 23 14.90 7.26 5.66
CA ASP A 23 16.26 6.74 5.71
C ASP A 23 17.28 7.85 5.42
N ARG A 24 18.03 8.28 6.43
CA ARG A 24 19.02 9.35 6.31
C ARG A 24 20.23 8.97 5.46
N ASN A 25 20.47 7.68 5.19
CA ASN A 25 21.53 7.26 4.28
C ASN A 25 21.14 7.49 2.81
N LYS A 26 19.84 7.38 2.49
CA LYS A 26 19.30 7.59 1.14
C LYS A 26 18.86 9.05 0.93
N LEU A 27 18.34 9.66 1.99
CA LEU A 27 17.84 11.03 2.03
C LEU A 27 18.56 11.78 3.17
N PRO A 28 19.78 12.30 2.96
CA PRO A 28 20.57 12.96 4.01
C PRO A 28 19.81 14.04 4.80
N GLY A 29 19.17 15.01 4.14
CA GLY A 29 18.27 15.97 4.81
C GLY A 29 16.83 15.49 5.00
N GLY A 30 16.54 14.22 4.69
CA GLY A 30 15.23 13.59 4.87
C GLY A 30 14.19 14.11 3.88
N LEU A 31 12.92 13.79 4.15
CA LEU A 31 11.79 14.29 3.36
C LEU A 31 11.71 15.83 3.28
N PRO A 32 12.02 16.61 4.34
CA PRO A 32 11.97 18.07 4.27
C PRO A 32 12.89 18.67 3.21
N GLU A 33 14.14 18.19 3.10
CA GLU A 33 15.08 18.68 2.08
C GLU A 33 14.61 18.28 0.66
N LEU A 34 14.15 17.04 0.48
CA LEU A 34 13.62 16.60 -0.80
C LEU A 34 12.41 17.44 -1.23
N CYS A 35 11.50 17.69 -0.30
CA CYS A 35 10.30 18.48 -0.57
C CYS A 35 10.64 19.93 -0.90
N ALA A 36 11.58 20.57 -0.18
CA ALA A 36 12.04 21.92 -0.51
C ALA A 36 12.60 21.99 -1.93
N ARG A 37 13.47 21.03 -2.31
CA ARG A 37 14.05 20.96 -3.66
C ARG A 37 13.01 20.74 -4.74
N LEU A 38 11.97 19.94 -4.49
CA LEU A 38 10.88 19.73 -5.45
C LEU A 38 10.05 21.01 -5.62
N ASN A 39 9.75 21.71 -4.53
CA ASN A 39 9.01 22.97 -4.58
C ASN A 39 9.78 24.07 -5.33
N ASP A 40 11.12 24.12 -5.21
CA ASP A 40 11.97 25.03 -6.00
C ASP A 40 11.90 24.75 -7.52
N MET A 41 11.39 23.58 -7.91
CA MET A 41 11.15 23.17 -9.30
C MET A 41 9.68 23.22 -9.68
N ASP A 42 8.82 23.85 -8.87
CA ASP A 42 7.35 23.86 -9.03
C ASP A 42 6.74 22.43 -9.10
N MET A 43 7.34 21.48 -8.40
CA MET A 43 6.88 20.09 -8.31
C MET A 43 6.41 19.74 -6.91
N GLU A 44 5.33 18.95 -6.83
CA GLU A 44 4.81 18.46 -5.57
C GLU A 44 5.38 17.08 -5.20
N LEU A 45 5.56 16.83 -3.90
CA LEU A 45 5.98 15.52 -3.41
C LEU A 45 4.76 14.61 -3.23
N GLY A 46 4.84 13.42 -3.83
CA GLY A 46 3.98 12.28 -3.52
C GLY A 46 4.77 11.15 -2.88
N LEU A 47 4.17 10.39 -1.96
CA LEU A 47 4.85 9.34 -1.17
C LEU A 47 4.06 8.02 -1.19
N TRP A 48 4.76 6.89 -1.10
CA TRP A 48 4.17 5.56 -0.93
C TRP A 48 4.22 5.11 0.53
N VAL A 49 3.17 4.42 1.00
CA VAL A 49 3.12 3.75 2.31
C VAL A 49 2.34 2.43 2.20
N GLU A 50 2.61 1.48 3.11
CA GLU A 50 1.85 0.23 3.25
C GLU A 50 1.47 0.00 4.73
N PRO A 51 0.57 0.83 5.30
CA PRO A 51 0.42 0.98 6.76
C PRO A 51 -0.21 -0.23 7.46
N GLU A 52 -0.76 -1.15 6.69
CA GLU A 52 -1.39 -2.39 7.16
C GLU A 52 -0.37 -3.52 7.39
N ALA A 53 0.85 -3.36 6.89
CA ALA A 53 1.88 -4.40 6.92
C ALA A 53 2.91 -4.15 8.02
N VAL A 54 3.48 -5.25 8.52
CA VAL A 54 4.64 -5.22 9.41
C VAL A 54 5.63 -6.32 9.03
N SER A 55 6.91 -5.96 8.96
CA SER A 55 7.99 -6.92 8.70
C SER A 55 8.42 -7.59 10.01
N PRO A 56 8.74 -8.90 9.99
CA PRO A 56 9.36 -9.57 11.15
C PRO A 56 10.66 -8.88 11.58
N ASP A 57 11.42 -8.36 10.62
CA ASP A 57 12.57 -7.49 10.85
C ASP A 57 12.16 -6.02 10.73
N SER A 58 11.56 -5.50 11.80
CA SER A 58 11.23 -4.08 12.00
C SER A 58 11.35 -3.71 13.48
N ASP A 59 11.61 -2.44 13.77
CA ASP A 59 11.59 -1.91 15.13
C ASP A 59 10.18 -2.05 15.73
N LEU A 60 9.13 -1.80 14.93
CA LEU A 60 7.74 -1.99 15.34
C LEU A 60 7.44 -3.42 15.80
N TYR A 61 7.81 -4.44 15.01
CA TYR A 61 7.52 -5.84 15.37
C TYR A 61 8.35 -6.30 16.57
N ARG A 62 9.58 -5.81 16.73
CA ARG A 62 10.39 -6.09 17.92
C ARG A 62 9.77 -5.51 19.18
N ALA A 63 9.22 -4.30 19.10
CA ALA A 63 8.57 -3.63 20.23
C ALA A 63 7.17 -4.21 20.53
N HIS A 64 6.41 -4.54 19.49
CA HIS A 64 5.01 -4.93 19.56
C HIS A 64 4.72 -6.17 18.68
N PRO A 65 5.29 -7.34 19.00
CA PRO A 65 5.04 -8.55 18.21
C PRO A 65 3.57 -9.00 18.26
N ASP A 66 2.83 -8.59 19.29
CA ASP A 66 1.40 -8.87 19.49
C ASP A 66 0.48 -8.00 18.60
N TRP A 67 1.02 -6.98 17.93
CA TRP A 67 0.24 -6.13 17.02
C TRP A 67 -0.04 -6.80 15.67
N ALA A 68 0.62 -7.90 15.32
CA ALA A 68 0.29 -8.65 14.11
C ALA A 68 -0.84 -9.65 14.37
N LEU A 69 -1.67 -9.89 13.34
CA LEU A 69 -2.61 -11.01 13.34
C LEU A 69 -1.86 -12.34 13.48
N ALA A 70 -2.21 -13.11 14.50
CA ALA A 70 -1.57 -14.39 14.78
C ALA A 70 -2.50 -15.32 15.56
N VAL A 71 -2.59 -16.57 15.12
CA VAL A 71 -3.30 -17.62 15.86
C VAL A 71 -2.37 -18.20 16.94
N PRO A 72 -2.73 -18.17 18.24
CA PRO A 72 -1.90 -18.71 19.31
C PRO A 72 -1.49 -20.17 19.05
N GLY A 73 -0.21 -20.47 19.28
CA GLY A 73 0.35 -21.81 19.07
C GLY A 73 0.58 -22.22 17.61
N ARG A 74 0.36 -21.32 16.65
CA ARG A 74 0.67 -21.54 15.22
C ARG A 74 1.78 -20.61 14.76
N ARG A 75 2.62 -21.09 13.85
CA ARG A 75 3.61 -20.26 13.19
C ARG A 75 2.90 -19.37 12.15
N PRO A 76 3.00 -18.03 12.24
CA PRO A 76 2.36 -17.14 11.28
C PRO A 76 2.92 -17.29 9.86
N VAL A 77 2.05 -17.22 8.87
CA VAL A 77 2.39 -17.29 7.45
C VAL A 77 2.84 -15.91 6.96
N GLN A 78 4.05 -15.87 6.42
CA GLN A 78 4.54 -14.72 5.67
C GLN A 78 4.05 -14.81 4.23
N ILE A 79 3.45 -13.73 3.74
CA ILE A 79 3.16 -13.52 2.32
C ILE A 79 3.97 -12.29 1.95
N ARG A 80 4.82 -12.39 0.92
CA ARG A 80 5.79 -11.33 0.56
C ARG A 80 6.67 -10.88 1.74
N HIS A 81 7.11 -11.83 2.59
CA HIS A 81 8.01 -11.59 3.73
C HIS A 81 7.47 -10.66 4.84
N GLN A 82 6.16 -10.44 4.89
CA GLN A 82 5.51 -9.53 5.84
C GLN A 82 4.31 -10.21 6.52
N TYR A 83 3.90 -9.67 7.67
CA TYR A 83 2.66 -9.95 8.38
C TYR A 83 1.65 -8.81 8.19
N THR A 84 0.42 -9.03 8.65
CA THR A 84 -0.63 -8.00 8.68
C THR A 84 -0.85 -7.55 10.11
N LEU A 85 -0.90 -6.23 10.32
CA LEU A 85 -1.25 -5.63 11.60
C LEU A 85 -2.71 -5.88 11.95
N ASP A 86 -3.00 -6.04 13.24
CA ASP A 86 -4.33 -6.26 13.77
C ASP A 86 -5.07 -4.93 13.94
N LEU A 87 -5.57 -4.38 12.82
CA LEU A 87 -6.37 -3.16 12.83
C LEU A 87 -7.74 -3.34 13.51
N SER A 88 -8.09 -4.52 14.03
CA SER A 88 -9.26 -4.66 14.89
C SER A 88 -9.07 -4.01 16.26
N ARG A 89 -7.82 -3.67 16.61
CA ARG A 89 -7.44 -3.06 17.89
C ARG A 89 -7.23 -1.54 17.76
N PRO A 90 -7.85 -0.73 18.63
CA PRO A 90 -7.67 0.72 18.61
C PRO A 90 -6.24 1.20 18.85
N ASP A 91 -5.47 0.52 19.71
CA ASP A 91 -4.08 0.88 20.02
C ASP A 91 -3.15 0.71 18.82
N VAL A 92 -3.36 -0.33 18.01
CA VAL A 92 -2.64 -0.53 16.74
C VAL A 92 -3.00 0.57 15.74
N VAL A 93 -4.29 0.89 15.58
CA VAL A 93 -4.77 1.98 14.72
C VAL A 93 -4.16 3.32 15.13
N ASP A 94 -4.17 3.64 16.43
CA ASP A 94 -3.60 4.88 16.96
C ASP A 94 -2.08 4.95 16.75
N GLY A 95 -1.37 3.84 16.97
CA GLY A 95 0.08 3.78 16.75
C GLY A 95 0.47 3.99 15.29
N ILE A 96 -0.25 3.37 14.35
CA ILE A 96 -0.01 3.57 12.91
C ILE A 96 -0.41 4.98 12.48
N TRP A 97 -1.52 5.50 13.00
CA TRP A 97 -1.94 6.89 12.75
C TRP A 97 -0.85 7.89 13.16
N GLN A 98 -0.28 7.75 14.37
CA GLN A 98 0.78 8.65 14.86
C GLN A 98 2.00 8.65 13.94
N GLN A 99 2.42 7.48 13.45
CA GLN A 99 3.53 7.37 12.50
C GLN A 99 3.22 8.08 11.18
N LEU A 100 2.04 7.83 10.61
CA LEU A 100 1.61 8.47 9.36
C LEU A 100 1.50 9.99 9.51
N GLU A 101 0.88 10.45 10.59
CA GLU A 101 0.72 11.87 10.89
C GLU A 101 2.09 12.55 11.03
N GLN A 102 3.04 11.93 11.72
CA GLN A 102 4.40 12.47 11.85
C GLN A 102 5.08 12.63 10.49
N VAL A 103 4.97 11.64 9.60
CA VAL A 103 5.53 11.70 8.25
C VAL A 103 4.88 12.80 7.43
N LEU A 104 3.54 12.86 7.42
CA LEU A 104 2.78 13.83 6.62
C LEU A 104 2.93 15.27 7.14
N ARG A 105 3.20 15.46 8.43
CA ARG A 105 3.51 16.78 9.01
C ARG A 105 4.96 17.21 8.79
N SER A 106 5.85 16.31 8.36
CA SER A 106 7.28 16.63 8.20
C SER A 106 7.55 17.61 7.05
N CYS A 107 6.72 17.60 5.99
CA CYS A 107 6.81 18.48 4.83
C CYS A 107 5.49 18.44 4.03
N PRO A 108 5.21 19.39 3.12
CA PRO A 108 3.95 19.43 2.37
C PRO A 108 3.87 18.33 1.28
N ILE A 109 3.57 17.10 1.71
CA ILE A 109 3.25 15.98 0.82
C ILE A 109 1.83 16.20 0.28
N ARG A 110 1.67 16.10 -1.05
CA ARG A 110 0.40 16.38 -1.75
C ARG A 110 -0.27 15.14 -2.33
N TYR A 111 0.44 14.03 -2.38
CA TYR A 111 -0.09 12.75 -2.86
C TYR A 111 0.40 11.61 -1.97
N LEU A 112 -0.49 10.67 -1.64
CA LEU A 112 -0.15 9.47 -0.88
C LEU A 112 -0.69 8.24 -1.62
N LYS A 113 0.20 7.33 -2.01
CA LYS A 113 -0.18 5.99 -2.47
C LYS A 113 -0.22 5.06 -1.27
N TRP A 114 -1.42 4.62 -0.90
CA TRP A 114 -1.66 3.67 0.18
C TRP A 114 -1.78 2.28 -0.39
N ASP A 115 -0.80 1.43 -0.13
CA ASP A 115 -0.73 0.08 -0.69
C ASP A 115 -1.04 -1.02 0.33
N MET A 116 -1.27 -2.23 -0.16
CA MET A 116 -1.46 -3.45 0.62
C MET A 116 -1.18 -4.68 -0.25
N ASN A 117 -0.05 -5.35 0.02
CA ASN A 117 0.53 -6.32 -0.90
C ASN A 117 0.35 -7.78 -0.47
N ARG A 118 -0.62 -8.08 0.40
CA ARG A 118 -0.93 -9.47 0.79
C ARG A 118 -2.36 -9.69 1.22
N ALA A 119 -2.92 -10.88 0.99
CA ALA A 119 -4.17 -11.26 1.64
C ALA A 119 -4.00 -11.43 3.17
N LEU A 120 -5.10 -11.27 3.90
CA LEU A 120 -5.16 -11.62 5.32
C LEU A 120 -4.92 -13.12 5.49
N ALA A 121 -4.05 -13.49 6.43
CA ALA A 121 -3.86 -14.87 6.89
C ALA A 121 -3.73 -14.87 8.41
N ASP A 122 -3.86 -16.05 9.02
CA ASP A 122 -3.77 -16.23 10.48
C ASP A 122 -4.70 -15.27 11.26
N VAL A 123 -5.89 -15.03 10.71
CA VAL A 123 -6.83 -14.00 11.18
C VAL A 123 -7.36 -14.35 12.57
N TYR A 124 -6.73 -13.75 13.57
CA TYR A 124 -7.04 -13.90 14.97
C TYR A 124 -6.50 -12.68 15.71
N SER A 125 -7.32 -12.09 16.59
CA SER A 125 -6.92 -10.97 17.43
C SER A 125 -6.72 -11.44 18.86
N THR A 126 -5.53 -11.21 19.42
CA THR A 126 -5.23 -11.53 20.82
C THR A 126 -6.00 -10.65 21.80
N ALA A 127 -6.54 -9.52 21.34
CA ALA A 127 -7.34 -8.59 22.13
C ALA A 127 -8.83 -9.00 22.23
N LEU A 128 -9.27 -10.01 21.46
CA LEU A 128 -10.65 -10.49 21.47
C LEU A 128 -10.78 -11.86 22.16
N PRO A 129 -11.86 -12.09 22.92
CA PRO A 129 -12.13 -13.42 23.47
C PRO A 129 -12.47 -14.42 22.35
N ALA A 130 -12.27 -15.71 22.62
CA ALA A 130 -12.46 -16.78 21.64
C ALA A 130 -13.83 -16.74 20.92
N ALA A 131 -14.91 -16.41 21.66
CA ALA A 131 -16.27 -16.32 21.11
C ALA A 131 -16.45 -15.21 20.06
N ARG A 132 -15.52 -14.26 19.97
CA ARG A 132 -15.62 -13.06 19.12
C ARG A 132 -14.60 -13.04 17.98
N GLN A 133 -13.85 -14.13 17.79
CA GLN A 133 -12.84 -14.22 16.74
C GLN A 133 -13.46 -14.14 15.33
N GLY A 134 -14.75 -14.50 15.17
CA GLY A 134 -15.49 -14.29 13.93
C GLY A 134 -15.67 -12.82 13.54
N GLU A 135 -15.46 -11.86 14.45
CA GLU A 135 -15.59 -10.43 14.19
C GLU A 135 -14.32 -9.81 13.58
N VAL A 136 -13.16 -10.48 13.66
CA VAL A 136 -11.84 -9.89 13.36
C VAL A 136 -11.77 -9.34 11.94
N TYR A 137 -12.26 -10.09 10.93
CA TYR A 137 -12.29 -9.64 9.54
C TYR A 137 -13.02 -8.30 9.37
N HIS A 138 -14.21 -8.17 9.97
CA HIS A 138 -14.98 -6.94 9.85
C HIS A 138 -14.36 -5.79 10.65
N ARG A 139 -13.91 -6.06 11.88
CA ARG A 139 -13.25 -5.06 12.73
C ARG A 139 -11.96 -4.53 12.11
N TYR A 140 -11.20 -5.39 11.44
CA TYR A 140 -10.03 -4.97 10.66
C TYR A 140 -10.39 -3.92 9.61
N VAL A 141 -11.45 -4.16 8.83
CA VAL A 141 -11.93 -3.20 7.82
C VAL A 141 -12.40 -1.90 8.47
N LEU A 142 -13.07 -1.97 9.62
CA LEU A 142 -13.45 -0.76 10.38
C LEU A 142 -12.23 0.04 10.85
N GLY A 143 -11.16 -0.62 11.31
CA GLY A 143 -9.90 0.04 11.67
C GLY A 143 -9.18 0.66 10.47
N LEU A 144 -9.18 -0.02 9.33
CA LEU A 144 -8.68 0.55 8.06
C LEU A 144 -9.47 1.81 7.65
N TYR A 145 -10.80 1.77 7.74
CA TYR A 145 -11.64 2.93 7.44
C TYR A 145 -11.41 4.06 8.43
N GLU A 146 -11.17 3.75 9.71
CA GLU A 146 -10.81 4.77 10.70
C GLU A 146 -9.51 5.49 10.35
N LEU A 147 -8.48 4.76 9.90
CA LEU A 147 -7.23 5.38 9.43
C LEU A 147 -7.45 6.29 8.22
N GLN A 148 -8.20 5.82 7.22
CA GLN A 148 -8.49 6.62 6.02
C GLN A 148 -9.37 7.83 6.32
N ARG A 149 -10.33 7.70 7.24
CA ARG A 149 -11.15 8.81 7.73
C ARG A 149 -10.29 9.88 8.39
N ARG A 150 -9.42 9.50 9.33
CA ARG A 150 -8.48 10.43 9.99
C ARG A 150 -7.58 11.13 8.98
N LEU A 151 -7.08 10.40 7.98
CA LEU A 151 -6.25 10.95 6.92
C LEU A 151 -7.00 12.02 6.12
N ALA A 152 -8.19 11.70 5.62
CA ALA A 152 -9.02 12.62 4.84
C ALA A 152 -9.44 13.86 5.63
N GLU A 153 -9.75 13.72 6.91
CA GLU A 153 -10.14 14.85 7.78
C GLU A 153 -8.95 15.73 8.17
N THR A 154 -7.78 15.14 8.43
CA THR A 154 -6.60 15.88 8.91
C THR A 154 -5.84 16.55 7.77
N PHE A 155 -5.82 15.94 6.59
CA PHE A 155 -5.10 16.40 5.41
C PHE A 155 -6.02 16.49 4.19
N PRO A 156 -7.01 17.42 4.18
CA PRO A 156 -8.01 17.50 3.12
C PRO A 156 -7.43 17.84 1.74
N ASP A 157 -6.25 18.46 1.69
CA ASP A 157 -5.54 18.79 0.45
C ASP A 157 -4.63 17.65 -0.06
N LEU A 158 -4.60 16.50 0.63
CA LEU A 158 -3.81 15.33 0.24
C LEU A 158 -4.61 14.46 -0.72
N LEU A 159 -4.06 14.22 -1.91
CA LEU A 159 -4.62 13.25 -2.84
C LEU A 159 -4.25 11.82 -2.42
N LEU A 160 -5.22 11.08 -1.88
CA LEU A 160 -5.07 9.65 -1.57
C LEU A 160 -5.34 8.80 -2.81
N GLU A 161 -4.39 7.92 -3.17
CA GLU A 161 -4.58 6.84 -4.12
C GLU A 161 -4.45 5.49 -3.41
N ASN A 162 -5.52 4.70 -3.37
CA ASN A 162 -5.45 3.35 -2.82
C ASN A 162 -4.86 2.37 -3.83
N CYS A 163 -4.18 1.36 -3.32
CA CYS A 163 -3.53 0.28 -4.05
C CYS A 163 -3.58 -0.99 -3.20
N ALA A 164 -3.63 -2.13 -3.86
CA ALA A 164 -3.47 -3.44 -3.24
C ALA A 164 -2.83 -4.40 -4.25
N GLY A 165 -1.53 -4.20 -4.53
CA GLY A 165 -0.83 -4.89 -5.62
C GLY A 165 -1.55 -4.72 -6.98
N GLY A 166 -2.01 -3.50 -7.25
CA GLY A 166 -3.05 -3.24 -8.25
C GLY A 166 -4.42 -2.99 -7.64
N GLY A 167 -5.47 -3.35 -8.38
CA GLY A 167 -6.86 -3.08 -8.04
C GLY A 167 -7.55 -4.16 -7.21
N ALA A 168 -6.83 -4.90 -6.35
CA ALA A 168 -7.46 -5.97 -5.54
C ALA A 168 -8.45 -5.43 -4.49
N ARG A 169 -8.41 -4.13 -4.20
CA ARG A 169 -9.39 -3.38 -3.40
C ARG A 169 -9.97 -2.20 -4.18
N PHE A 170 -10.36 -2.45 -5.43
CA PHE A 170 -11.03 -1.46 -6.28
C PHE A 170 -12.55 -1.52 -6.05
N ASP A 171 -13.02 -0.80 -5.04
CA ASP A 171 -14.42 -0.79 -4.63
C ASP A 171 -14.91 0.57 -4.11
N CYS A 172 -16.23 0.75 -4.06
CA CYS A 172 -16.85 2.01 -3.62
C CYS A 172 -16.55 2.38 -2.17
N GLY A 173 -16.25 1.41 -1.30
CA GLY A 173 -15.88 1.68 0.10
C GLY A 173 -14.54 2.38 0.19
N MET A 174 -13.56 1.93 -0.61
CA MET A 174 -12.27 2.61 -0.73
C MET A 174 -12.41 3.96 -1.46
N LEU A 175 -13.23 4.03 -2.52
CA LEU A 175 -13.45 5.27 -3.28
C LEU A 175 -14.12 6.39 -2.47
N TYR A 176 -14.78 6.07 -1.35
CA TYR A 176 -15.29 7.09 -0.43
C TYR A 176 -14.16 7.94 0.17
N TYR A 177 -12.98 7.36 0.39
CA TYR A 177 -11.82 8.04 0.98
C TYR A 177 -10.76 8.42 -0.05
N SER A 178 -10.58 7.61 -1.11
CA SER A 178 -9.60 7.87 -2.18
C SER A 178 -10.31 8.19 -3.50
N PRO A 179 -10.15 9.38 -4.07
CA PRO A 179 -10.78 9.71 -5.35
C PRO A 179 -10.21 8.92 -6.54
N GLN A 180 -9.10 8.18 -6.37
CA GLN A 180 -8.55 7.29 -7.39
C GLN A 180 -7.89 6.05 -6.79
N ILE A 181 -7.80 4.98 -7.58
CA ILE A 181 -7.20 3.68 -7.19
C ILE A 181 -6.26 3.22 -8.30
N TRP A 182 -5.10 2.69 -7.91
CA TRP A 182 -4.17 2.02 -8.83
C TRP A 182 -4.81 0.74 -9.37
N CYS A 183 -5.18 0.73 -10.65
CA CYS A 183 -6.07 -0.29 -11.19
C CYS A 183 -5.42 -1.68 -11.34
N SER A 184 -4.13 -1.74 -11.67
CA SER A 184 -3.42 -3.01 -11.85
C SER A 184 -1.91 -2.78 -11.97
N ASP A 185 -1.11 -3.67 -11.39
CA ASP A 185 0.34 -3.70 -11.58
C ASP A 185 0.76 -4.17 -12.98
N ASN A 186 -0.12 -4.88 -13.69
CA ASN A 186 0.09 -5.19 -15.09
C ASN A 186 -0.26 -3.97 -15.93
N THR A 187 0.76 -3.16 -16.26
CA THR A 187 0.61 -1.97 -17.10
C THR A 187 0.96 -2.22 -18.57
N ASP A 188 0.92 -3.47 -19.04
CA ASP A 188 1.04 -3.78 -20.47
C ASP A 188 -0.11 -3.14 -21.24
N ALA A 189 0.19 -2.39 -22.31
CA ALA A 189 -0.81 -1.62 -23.04
C ALA A 189 -1.96 -2.49 -23.59
N ARG A 190 -1.69 -3.74 -23.98
CA ARG A 190 -2.73 -4.65 -24.48
C ARG A 190 -3.56 -5.21 -23.34
N ALA A 191 -2.93 -5.65 -22.25
CA ALA A 191 -3.65 -6.10 -21.05
C ALA A 191 -4.53 -4.97 -20.47
N TRP A 192 -4.03 -3.74 -20.50
CA TRP A 192 -4.71 -2.56 -19.99
C TRP A 192 -6.05 -2.29 -20.67
N LEU A 193 -6.19 -2.58 -21.97
CA LEU A 193 -7.46 -2.43 -22.69
C LEU A 193 -8.57 -3.28 -22.04
N THR A 194 -8.29 -4.57 -21.76
CA THR A 194 -9.25 -5.47 -21.14
C THR A 194 -9.54 -5.06 -19.70
N ILE A 195 -8.49 -4.70 -18.95
CA ILE A 195 -8.60 -4.31 -17.53
C ILE A 195 -9.45 -3.04 -17.40
N GLN A 196 -9.12 -1.97 -18.13
CA GLN A 196 -9.89 -0.73 -18.08
C GLN A 196 -11.31 -0.91 -18.59
N TYR A 197 -11.52 -1.69 -19.66
CA TYR A 197 -12.86 -2.00 -20.14
C TYR A 197 -13.70 -2.65 -19.04
N GLY A 198 -13.18 -3.69 -18.38
CA GLY A 198 -13.84 -4.36 -17.26
C GLY A 198 -14.12 -3.43 -16.08
N THR A 199 -13.13 -2.65 -15.65
CA THR A 199 -13.28 -1.67 -14.55
C THR A 199 -14.33 -0.62 -14.88
N SER A 200 -14.38 -0.15 -16.14
CA SER A 200 -15.32 0.90 -16.59
C SER A 200 -16.79 0.46 -16.60
N LEU A 201 -17.09 -0.83 -16.45
CA LEU A 201 -18.47 -1.31 -16.33
C LEU A 201 -19.19 -0.75 -15.09
N PHE A 202 -18.42 -0.41 -14.05
CA PHE A 202 -18.99 0.04 -12.78
C PHE A 202 -18.34 1.33 -12.26
N TYR A 203 -17.08 1.60 -12.60
CA TYR A 203 -16.34 2.75 -12.08
C TYR A 203 -16.05 3.79 -13.17
N PRO A 204 -16.18 5.10 -12.89
CA PRO A 204 -15.87 6.14 -13.86
C PRO A 204 -14.36 6.17 -14.17
N GLY A 205 -13.99 6.53 -15.40
CA GLY A 205 -12.58 6.55 -15.81
C GLY A 205 -11.68 7.47 -14.98
N CYS A 206 -12.24 8.50 -14.34
CA CYS A 206 -11.48 9.43 -13.50
C CYS A 206 -10.95 8.80 -12.20
N VAL A 207 -11.49 7.66 -11.75
CA VAL A 207 -11.01 6.98 -10.53
C VAL A 207 -9.91 5.96 -10.82
N VAL A 208 -9.53 5.78 -12.09
CA VAL A 208 -8.49 4.85 -12.52
C VAL A 208 -7.15 5.57 -12.55
N GLY A 209 -6.22 5.17 -11.67
CA GLY A 209 -4.89 5.77 -11.58
C GLY A 209 -4.12 5.74 -12.91
N PRO A 210 -3.32 6.78 -13.21
CA PRO A 210 -2.62 6.91 -14.48
C PRO A 210 -1.43 5.95 -14.57
N THR A 211 -1.24 5.30 -15.72
CA THR A 211 -0.13 4.36 -15.93
C THR A 211 0.70 4.69 -17.15
N SER A 212 2.03 4.70 -17.00
CA SER A 212 2.96 4.61 -18.12
C SER A 212 4.16 3.77 -17.69
N GLN A 213 4.63 2.86 -18.55
CA GLN A 213 5.83 2.05 -18.32
C GLN A 213 6.70 1.99 -19.57
N ARG A 214 7.98 1.71 -19.34
CA ARG A 214 8.96 1.50 -20.40
C ARG A 214 8.68 0.16 -21.10
N CYS A 215 8.86 0.14 -22.43
CA CYS A 215 8.84 -1.11 -23.21
C CYS A 215 10.24 -1.71 -23.34
N PRO A 216 10.41 -3.05 -23.26
CA PRO A 216 9.37 -4.05 -22.95
C PRO A 216 8.92 -3.98 -21.48
N THR A 217 7.64 -4.28 -21.23
CA THR A 217 7.04 -4.19 -19.90
C THR A 217 7.51 -5.34 -19.01
N THR A 218 7.68 -5.08 -17.71
CA THR A 218 8.18 -6.07 -16.74
C THR A 218 7.14 -7.14 -16.42
N ALA A 219 5.85 -6.81 -16.51
CA ALA A 219 4.75 -7.75 -16.30
C ALA A 219 4.48 -8.65 -17.51
N ALA A 220 4.81 -8.21 -18.73
CA ALA A 220 4.65 -8.99 -19.96
C ALA A 220 6.02 -9.47 -20.47
N ALA A 221 6.60 -10.45 -19.78
CA ALA A 221 7.56 -11.35 -20.41
C ALA A 221 6.82 -12.25 -21.42
N MET A 222 6.27 -11.66 -22.49
CA MET A 222 5.79 -12.42 -23.63
C MET A 222 7.00 -12.76 -24.50
N SER A 223 7.32 -14.06 -24.58
CA SER A 223 8.17 -14.57 -25.65
C SER A 223 7.65 -14.05 -27.00
N PRO A 224 8.51 -13.55 -27.90
CA PRO A 224 8.05 -13.16 -29.23
C PRO A 224 7.36 -14.37 -29.88
N PRO A 225 6.27 -14.18 -30.65
CA PRO A 225 5.65 -15.28 -31.34
C PRO A 225 6.71 -15.96 -32.20
N SER A 226 7.04 -17.21 -31.87
CA SER A 226 7.87 -18.05 -32.73
C SER A 226 7.21 -18.01 -34.11
N LYS A 227 7.95 -17.60 -35.15
CA LYS A 227 7.53 -17.73 -36.54
C LYS A 227 7.36 -19.22 -36.85
N ARG A 228 6.25 -19.83 -36.44
CA ARG A 228 5.78 -21.09 -37.02
C ARG A 228 5.19 -20.68 -38.36
N GLY A 229 5.98 -20.89 -39.42
CA GLY A 229 5.54 -20.76 -40.78
C GLY A 229 4.28 -21.59 -40.98
N TRP A 230 3.25 -20.96 -41.53
CA TRP A 230 2.11 -21.67 -42.08
C TRP A 230 2.59 -22.45 -43.31
N PRO A 231 2.31 -23.75 -43.44
CA PRO A 231 2.54 -24.45 -44.70
C PRO A 231 1.53 -23.90 -45.72
N GLN A 232 2.03 -23.33 -46.81
CA GLN A 232 1.23 -23.02 -48.00
C GLN A 232 0.95 -24.33 -48.77
N PRO A 233 -0.18 -24.42 -49.50
CA PRO A 233 -0.68 -25.66 -50.10
C PRO A 233 0.24 -26.30 -51.14
#